data_AF-A0A0W8FNG3-F1
#
_entry.id   AF-A0A0W8FNG3-F1
#
_cell.length_a   1.000
_cell.length_b   1.000
_cell.length_c   1.000
_cell.angle_alpha   90.00
_cell.angle_beta   90.00
_cell.angle_gamma   90.00
#
_symmetry.space_group_name_H-M   'P 1'
#
loop_
_entity.id
_entity.type
_entity.pdbx_description
1 polymer ?
#
loop_
_entity_poly.entity_id
_entity_poly.type
_entity_poly.pdbx_seq_one_letter_code
_entity_poly.pdbx_strand_id
1 'polypeptide(L)' 'MTDRAISFGGPGGPVFSEIKSAMYAEAQRPLIYNYIYGLGGRDVPVGDFVGMFEKVMGDTANKLADTYEFWGVRE' A
#
# COMPACT_ATOMS: atom_id res chain seq x y z
N MET A 1 3.15 2.86 -1.52
CA MET A 1 3.29 3.29 -0.11
C MET A 1 3.26 2.08 0.79
N THR A 2 3.92 2.13 1.94
CA THR A 2 4.07 0.97 2.85
C THR A 2 3.70 1.36 4.28
N ASP A 3 2.70 0.70 4.88
CA ASP A 3 2.25 0.94 6.25
C ASP A 3 2.53 -0.26 7.16
N ARG A 4 3.01 0.01 8.38
CA ARG A 4 3.16 -0.99 9.45
C ARG A 4 1.94 -1.07 10.38
N ALA A 5 0.80 -0.59 9.90
CA ALA A 5 -0.46 -0.54 10.63
C ALA A 5 -1.62 -0.61 9.65
N ILE A 6 -2.77 -1.08 10.11
CA ILE A 6 -4.01 -1.10 9.32
C ILE A 6 -5.12 -0.39 10.09
N SER A 7 -5.91 0.43 9.39
CA SER A 7 -7.15 0.98 9.92
C SER A 7 -8.32 0.07 9.54
N PHE A 8 -8.77 -0.77 10.48
CA PHE A 8 -9.94 -1.63 10.25
C PHE A 8 -11.18 -0.80 9.92
N GLY A 9 -11.86 -1.14 8.82
CA GLY A 9 -13.01 -0.36 8.31
C GLY A 9 -12.64 0.91 7.54
N GLY A 10 -11.35 1.24 7.42
CA GLY A 10 -10.84 2.34 6.61
C GLY A 10 -10.31 1.90 5.23
N PRO A 11 -9.76 2.83 4.44
CA PRO A 11 -9.31 2.53 3.09
C PRO A 11 -7.96 1.77 3.02
N GLY A 12 -7.34 1.46 4.16
CA GLY A 12 -6.05 0.75 4.25
C GLY A 12 -5.22 1.23 5.44
N GLY A 13 -3.93 1.43 5.22
CA GLY A 13 -3.02 1.97 6.22
C GLY A 13 -3.29 3.46 6.53
N PRO A 14 -2.87 3.96 7.71
CA PRO A 14 -3.10 5.34 8.12
C PRO A 14 -2.43 6.34 7.18
N VAL A 15 -1.15 6.14 6.83
CA VAL A 15 -0.44 7.10 5.98
C VAL A 15 -0.95 7.02 4.54
N PHE A 16 -1.44 5.87 4.09
CA PHE A 16 -2.14 5.76 2.80
C PHE A 16 -3.41 6.61 2.75
N SER A 17 -4.17 6.62 3.84
CA SER A 17 -5.37 7.45 3.97
C SER A 17 -5.00 8.94 3.89
N GLU A 18 -3.97 9.37 4.62
CA GLU A 18 -3.50 10.75 4.61
C GLU A 18 -3.02 11.21 3.23
N ILE A 19 -2.22 10.40 2.52
CA ILE A 19 -1.76 10.75 1.18
C ILE A 19 -2.94 10.81 0.20
N LYS A 20 -3.89 9.86 0.26
CA LYS A 20 -5.09 9.91 -0.59
C LYS A 20 -5.91 11.17 -0.33
N SER A 21 -6.09 11.55 0.93
CA SER A 21 -6.79 12.79 1.29
C SER A 21 -6.04 14.03 0.83
N ALA A 22 -4.71 14.08 0.99
CA ALA A 22 -3.89 15.21 0.55
C ALA A 22 -3.94 15.42 -0.96
N MET A 23 -3.98 14.32 -1.71
CA MET A 23 -4.01 14.34 -3.18
C MET A 23 -5.44 14.39 -3.75
N TYR A 24 -6.47 14.47 -2.90
CA TYR A 24 -7.86 14.38 -3.34
C TYR A 24 -8.28 15.52 -4.28
N ALA A 25 -7.79 16.74 -4.01
CA ALA A 25 -8.13 17.93 -4.80
C ALA A 25 -7.26 18.10 -6.06
N GLU A 26 -6.28 17.22 -6.27
CA GLU A 26 -5.34 17.34 -7.39
C GLU A 26 -6.01 16.97 -8.72
N ALA A 27 -5.86 17.83 -9.73
CA ALA A 27 -6.48 17.61 -11.04
C ALA A 27 -5.85 16.39 -11.74
N GLN A 28 -4.57 16.15 -11.51
CA GLN A 28 -3.84 14.96 -11.99
C GLN A 28 -3.35 14.12 -10.81
N ARG A 29 -4.28 13.40 -10.19
CA ARG A 29 -3.96 12.51 -9.07
C ARG A 29 -3.15 11.30 -9.54
N PRO A 30 -1.99 11.00 -8.93
CA PRO A 30 -1.22 9.79 -9.26
C PRO A 30 -1.97 8.53 -8.81
N LEU A 31 -1.60 7.39 -9.38
CA LEU A 31 -2.03 6.09 -8.87
C LEU A 31 -1.32 5.82 -7.53
N ILE A 32 -2.08 5.49 -6.49
CA ILE A 32 -1.56 5.30 -5.15
C ILE A 32 -1.79 3.85 -4.75
N TYR A 33 -0.72 3.15 -4.37
CA TYR A 33 -0.76 1.75 -3.95
C TYR A 33 -0.37 1.63 -2.47
N ASN A 34 -0.94 0.66 -1.76
CA ASN A 34 -0.64 0.43 -0.36
C ASN A 34 -0.31 -1.03 -0.04
N TYR A 35 0.77 -1.24 0.71
CA TYR A 35 1.12 -2.53 1.28
C TYR A 35 1.16 -2.44 2.80
N ILE A 36 0.41 -3.32 3.46
CA ILE A 36 0.43 -3.51 4.91
C ILE A 36 1.45 -4.60 5.23
N TYR A 37 2.49 -4.26 5.98
CA TYR A 37 3.65 -5.13 6.15
C TYR A 37 4.21 -5.03 7.57
N GLY A 38 5.05 -6.00 7.98
CA GLY A 38 5.74 -5.95 9.28
C GLY A 38 4.82 -5.97 10.50
N LEU A 39 3.56 -6.38 10.35
CA LEU A 39 2.61 -6.46 11.47
C LEU A 39 3.13 -7.43 12.54
N GLY A 40 3.01 -7.03 13.80
CA GLY A 40 3.49 -7.82 14.94
C GLY A 40 5.01 -7.94 15.05
N GLY A 41 5.77 -7.02 14.45
CA GLY A 41 7.23 -7.03 14.51
C GLY A 41 7.88 -8.06 13.59
N ARG A 42 7.14 -8.53 12.57
CA ARG A 42 7.69 -9.43 11.55
C ARG A 42 8.82 -8.76 10.77
N ASP A 43 9.88 -9.51 10.51
CA ASP A 43 11.00 -9.06 9.69
C ASP A 43 10.58 -8.85 8.23
N VAL A 44 11.24 -7.87 7.58
CA VAL A 44 10.90 -7.42 6.22
C VAL A 44 12.22 -7.23 5.46
N PRO A 45 12.75 -8.28 4.82
CA PRO A 45 13.96 -8.19 4.01
C PRO A 45 13.82 -7.21 2.85
N VAL A 46 14.96 -6.72 2.34
CA VAL A 46 15.01 -5.84 1.16
C VAL A 46 14.28 -6.44 -0.05
N GLY A 47 14.34 -7.77 -0.22
CA GLY A 47 13.64 -8.47 -1.30
C GLY A 47 12.13 -8.30 -1.28
N ASP A 48 11.52 -8.08 -0.11
CA ASP A 48 10.08 -7.81 0.00
C ASP A 48 9.72 -6.47 -0.63
N PHE A 49 10.51 -5.43 -0.39
CA PHE A 49 10.30 -4.12 -1.01
C PHE A 49 10.46 -4.16 -2.53
N VAL A 50 11.41 -4.95 -3.03
CA VAL A 50 11.58 -5.19 -4.47
C VAL A 50 10.34 -5.87 -5.04
N GLY A 51 9.84 -6.93 -4.39
CA GLY A 51 8.62 -7.63 -4.82
C GLY A 51 7.37 -6.75 -4.81
N MET A 52 7.22 -5.89 -3.79
CA MET A 52 6.15 -4.88 -3.76
C MET A 52 6.22 -3.93 -4.97
N PHE A 53 7.42 -3.47 -5.33
CA PHE A 53 7.62 -2.59 -6.47
C PHE A 53 7.34 -3.30 -7.81
N GLU A 54 7.86 -4.51 -7.99
CA GLU A 54 7.61 -5.32 -9.19
C GLU A 54 6.12 -5.58 -9.41
N LYS A 55 5.38 -5.81 -8.32
CA LYS A 55 3.93 -6.01 -8.38
C LYS A 55 3.18 -4.75 -8.84
N VAL A 56 3.59 -3.56 -8.39
CA VAL A 56 3.03 -2.30 -8.90
C VAL A 56 3.34 -2.12 -10.38
N MET A 57 4.57 -2.38 -10.80
CA MET A 57 4.96 -2.28 -12.22
C MET A 57 4.23 -3.30 -13.11
N GLY A 58 3.88 -4.46 -12.56
CA GLY A 58 3.11 -5.50 -13.24
C GLY A 58 1.61 -5.21 -13.38
N ASP A 59 1.07 -4.26 -12.61
CA ASP A 59 -0.36 -3.88 -12.66
C ASP A 59 -0.66 -2.91 -13.82
N THR A 60 -0.48 -3.38 -15.05
CA THR A 60 -0.69 -2.55 -16.26
C THR A 60 -2.13 -2.11 -16.46
N ALA A 61 -3.08 -2.79 -15.82
CA ALA A 61 -4.51 -2.46 -15.84
C ALA A 61 -4.94 -1.56 -14.69
N ASN A 62 -4.02 -1.17 -13.80
CA ASN A 62 -4.27 -0.34 -12.61
C ASN A 62 -5.38 -0.89 -11.69
N LYS A 63 -5.55 -2.21 -11.62
CA LYS A 63 -6.61 -2.85 -10.82
C LYS A 63 -6.32 -2.80 -9.33
N LEU A 64 -5.05 -2.69 -8.94
CA LEU A 64 -4.61 -2.63 -7.56
C LEU A 64 -4.40 -1.17 -7.10
N ALA A 65 -4.63 -0.19 -7.98
CA ALA A 65 -4.57 1.21 -7.60
C ALA A 65 -5.69 1.57 -6.62
N ASP A 66 -5.38 2.49 -5.70
CA ASP A 66 -6.27 2.98 -4.63
C ASP A 66 -6.78 1.92 -3.63
N THR A 67 -6.26 0.69 -3.69
CA THR A 67 -6.50 -0.39 -2.72
C THR A 67 -5.27 -0.67 -1.86
N TYR A 68 -5.41 -1.61 -0.92
CA TYR A 68 -4.31 -2.08 -0.08
C TYR A 68 -4.21 -3.60 -0.12
N GLU A 69 -2.99 -4.11 0.11
CA GLU A 69 -2.70 -5.52 0.18
C GLU A 69 -1.84 -5.85 1.41
N PHE A 70 -2.06 -7.01 2.03
CA PHE A 70 -1.18 -7.52 3.07
C PHE A 70 0.04 -8.22 2.47
N TRP A 71 1.24 -7.84 2.90
CA TRP A 71 2.49 -8.46 2.48
C TRP A 71 3.13 -9.24 3.61
N GLY A 72 3.35 -10.54 3.40
CA GLY A 72 4.02 -11.41 4.38
C GLY A 72 3.24 -11.56 5.70
N VAL A 73 1.93 -11.29 5.70
CA VAL A 73 1.05 -11.49 6.86
C VAL A 73 0.21 -12.73 6.65
N ARG A 74 0.11 -13.59 7.68
CA ARG A 74 -0.88 -14.66 7.74
C ARG A 74 -2.18 -14.09 8.31
N GLU A 75 -3.27 -14.37 7.62
CA GLU A 75 -4.64 -14.15 8.11
C GLU A 75 -4.94 -14.99 9.37
#